data_AF-A0A222P7H6-F1
#
_entry.id   AF-A0A222P7H6-F1
#
_cell.length_a   1.000
_cell.length_b   1.000
_cell.length_c   1.000
_cell.angle_alpha   90.00
_cell.angle_beta   90.00
_cell.angle_gamma   90.00
#
_symmetry.space_group_name_H-M   'P 1'
#
loop_
_entity.id
_entity.type
_entity.pdbx_description
1 polymer ?
#
loop_
_entity_poly.entity_id
_entity_poly.type
_entity_poly.pdbx_seq_one_letter_code
_entity_poly.pdbx_strand_id
1 'polypeptide(L)'
;MEEIENYYCKIPDTLKSYCSYFDNFVVEDVPSFIFEEENYKCLHEYAVFRMGFSVVTKRNCRILAQIINGKKVLEVMCGLGSYASTLRSCGVDVIATDDMSWINYDTSKYQDWKTHAWIHDIISMDAIEAVKKYGKEVGFIIMSWPPQNSDLAYKVLQTMRKVNPECILIYIGEKKGGCTADDRFFDDYIDISSNFAELQDLKKSYHNWKNNQYFDTQLLLK
;
A
#
# COMPACT_ATOMS: atom_id res chain seq x y z
N MET A 1 14.53 -15.63 10.18
CA MET A 1 13.48 -16.28 9.37
C MET A 1 12.78 -17.32 10.22
N GLU A 2 11.53 -17.04 10.57
CA GLU A 2 10.66 -17.94 11.32
C GLU A 2 10.29 -19.19 10.48
N GLU A 3 9.74 -20.24 11.09
CA GLU A 3 9.39 -21.49 10.38
C GLU A 3 8.41 -21.26 9.22
N ILE A 4 7.45 -20.35 9.39
CA ILE A 4 6.47 -19.96 8.37
C ILE A 4 7.13 -19.24 7.19
N GLU A 5 8.05 -18.32 7.46
CA GLU A 5 8.79 -17.59 6.42
C GLU A 5 9.67 -18.54 5.59
N ASN A 6 10.32 -19.53 6.22
CA ASN A 6 11.08 -20.55 5.50
C ASN A 6 10.21 -21.46 4.63
N TYR A 7 8.96 -21.69 5.05
CA TYR A 7 8.01 -22.54 4.32
C TYR A 7 7.51 -21.86 3.04
N TYR A 8 7.24 -20.55 3.10
CA TYR A 8 6.71 -19.78 1.97
C TYR A 8 7.79 -19.13 1.10
N CYS A 9 8.94 -18.76 1.65
CA CYS A 9 9.99 -18.06 0.92
C CYS A 9 11.22 -18.96 0.73
N LYS A 10 11.48 -19.38 -0.50
CA LYS A 10 12.68 -20.17 -0.86
C LYS A 10 13.89 -19.25 -1.09
N ILE A 11 14.50 -18.79 0.01
CA ILE A 11 15.63 -17.86 -0.02
C ILE A 11 16.96 -18.61 0.20
N PRO A 12 17.92 -18.56 -0.74
CA PRO A 12 19.25 -19.13 -0.58
C PRO A 12 19.97 -18.56 0.65
N ASP A 13 20.80 -19.38 1.33
CA ASP A 13 21.56 -18.94 2.51
C ASP A 13 22.43 -17.69 2.25
N THR A 14 22.98 -17.59 1.03
CA THR A 14 23.77 -16.43 0.58
C THR A 14 22.98 -15.12 0.50
N LEU A 15 21.64 -15.21 0.48
CA LEU A 15 20.75 -14.05 0.35
C LEU A 15 19.96 -13.74 1.63
N LYS A 16 20.00 -14.61 2.64
CA LYS A 16 19.25 -14.42 3.90
C LYS A 16 19.59 -13.12 4.63
N SER A 17 20.82 -12.64 4.53
CA SER A 17 21.20 -11.35 5.15
C SER A 17 20.44 -10.16 4.56
N TYR A 18 19.93 -10.25 3.33
CA TYR A 18 19.21 -9.16 2.68
C TYR A 18 17.73 -9.10 3.11
N CYS A 19 17.21 -10.14 3.78
CA CYS A 19 15.88 -10.12 4.39
C CYS A 19 15.72 -9.01 5.43
N SER A 20 16.83 -8.60 6.08
CA SER A 20 16.83 -7.56 7.10
C SER A 20 16.34 -6.20 6.59
N TYR A 21 16.35 -5.96 5.27
CA TYR A 21 15.76 -4.76 4.68
C TYR A 21 14.24 -4.70 4.86
N PHE A 22 13.57 -5.83 5.01
CA PHE A 22 12.11 -5.93 5.13
C PHE A 22 11.66 -6.27 6.56
N ASP A 23 12.61 -6.51 7.47
CA ASP A 23 12.31 -7.01 8.81
C ASP A 23 11.80 -5.95 9.79
N ASN A 24 11.99 -4.68 9.48
CA ASN A 24 11.60 -3.59 10.36
C ASN A 24 10.18 -3.11 10.04
N PHE A 25 9.37 -2.86 11.07
CA PHE A 25 8.04 -2.24 10.94
C PHE A 25 8.08 -0.75 10.53
N VAL A 26 9.29 -0.23 10.28
CA VAL A 26 9.58 1.01 9.57
C VAL A 26 10.87 0.78 8.79
N VAL A 27 10.79 0.70 7.47
CA VAL A 27 11.94 0.51 6.58
C VAL A 27 12.43 1.87 6.12
N GLU A 28 13.71 2.23 6.35
CA GLU A 28 14.22 3.56 5.98
C GLU A 28 14.25 3.75 4.45
N ASP A 29 14.97 2.86 3.75
CA ASP A 29 15.00 2.72 2.30
C ASP A 29 15.53 1.32 1.95
N VAL A 30 15.37 0.87 0.70
CA VAL A 30 15.90 -0.42 0.23
C VAL A 30 16.78 -0.16 -1.02
N PRO A 31 18.02 -0.68 -1.08
CA PRO A 31 18.88 -0.42 -2.24
C PRO A 31 18.26 -0.91 -3.55
N SER A 32 18.34 -0.09 -4.62
CA SER A 32 17.72 -0.41 -5.91
C SER A 32 18.16 -1.75 -6.52
N PHE A 33 19.41 -2.19 -6.27
CA PHE A 33 19.91 -3.47 -6.78
C PHE A 33 19.07 -4.68 -6.34
N ILE A 34 18.40 -4.59 -5.18
CA ILE A 34 17.49 -5.63 -4.67
C ILE A 34 16.31 -5.86 -5.63
N PHE A 35 15.87 -4.82 -6.32
CA PHE A 35 14.72 -4.86 -7.23
C PHE A 35 15.13 -5.03 -8.70
N GLU A 36 16.37 -4.67 -9.03
CA GLU A 36 16.88 -4.55 -10.40
C GLU A 36 17.73 -5.75 -10.87
N GLU A 37 18.36 -6.50 -9.96
CA GLU A 37 19.19 -7.64 -10.30
C GLU A 37 18.46 -8.97 -10.08
N GLU A 38 18.55 -9.89 -11.05
CA GLU A 38 17.80 -11.15 -11.08
C GLU A 38 18.05 -12.05 -9.87
N ASN A 39 19.29 -12.04 -9.35
CA ASN A 39 19.70 -12.83 -8.19
C ASN A 39 18.88 -12.52 -6.93
N TYR A 40 18.34 -11.30 -6.78
CA TYR A 40 17.54 -10.93 -5.61
C TYR A 40 16.04 -11.16 -5.79
N LYS A 41 15.58 -11.66 -6.95
CA LYS A 41 14.15 -11.88 -7.23
C LYS A 41 13.44 -12.74 -6.18
N CYS A 42 14.12 -13.70 -5.57
CA CYS A 42 13.57 -14.55 -4.51
C CYS A 42 13.17 -13.78 -3.23
N LEU A 43 13.69 -12.56 -3.04
CA LEU A 43 13.32 -11.69 -1.92
C LEU A 43 11.94 -11.04 -2.12
N HIS A 44 11.37 -11.07 -3.32
CA HIS A 44 10.05 -10.50 -3.59
C HIS A 44 8.96 -11.12 -2.70
N GLU A 45 8.88 -12.45 -2.64
CA GLU A 45 7.87 -13.14 -1.82
C GLU A 45 8.04 -12.80 -0.33
N TYR A 46 9.29 -12.64 0.13
CA TYR A 46 9.59 -12.21 1.49
C TYR A 46 9.15 -10.77 1.74
N ALA A 47 9.43 -9.85 0.81
CA ALA A 47 8.97 -8.48 0.90
C ALA A 47 7.44 -8.42 0.95
N VAL A 48 6.73 -9.13 0.07
CA VAL A 48 5.25 -9.15 0.09
C VAL A 48 4.73 -9.73 1.40
N PHE A 49 5.33 -10.80 1.91
CA PHE A 49 4.99 -11.38 3.22
C PHE A 49 5.13 -10.34 4.33
N ARG A 50 6.20 -9.53 4.31
CA ARG A 50 6.48 -8.56 5.37
C ARG A 50 5.70 -7.26 5.24
N MET A 51 5.62 -6.62 4.07
CA MET A 51 5.08 -5.26 3.93
C MET A 51 3.84 -5.14 3.03
N GLY A 52 3.42 -6.24 2.39
CA GLY A 52 2.40 -6.23 1.33
C GLY A 52 2.98 -5.97 -0.05
N PHE A 53 2.10 -5.86 -1.06
CA PHE A 53 2.52 -5.73 -2.46
C PHE A 53 3.24 -4.41 -2.77
N SER A 54 2.87 -3.32 -2.09
CA SER A 54 3.53 -2.04 -2.28
C SER A 54 4.82 -1.97 -1.45
N VAL A 55 5.90 -1.48 -2.06
CA VAL A 55 7.16 -1.26 -1.36
C VAL A 55 7.07 0.01 -0.53
N VAL A 56 6.79 -0.13 0.76
CA VAL A 56 6.64 1.00 1.70
C VAL A 56 7.97 1.31 2.39
N THR A 57 8.46 2.55 2.26
CA THR A 57 9.69 3.00 2.91
C THR A 57 9.50 4.38 3.53
N LYS A 58 10.35 4.75 4.49
CA LYS A 58 10.33 6.07 5.09
C LYS A 58 10.68 7.14 4.05
N ARG A 59 11.49 6.81 3.05
CA ARG A 59 11.76 7.70 1.92
C ARG A 59 10.49 8.08 1.17
N ASN A 60 9.68 7.11 0.72
CA ASN A 60 8.45 7.44 0.00
C ASN A 60 7.38 8.04 0.92
N CYS A 61 7.29 7.59 2.17
CA CYS A 61 6.35 8.13 3.16
C CYS A 61 6.68 9.56 3.60
N ARG A 62 7.95 9.99 3.62
CA ARG A 62 8.31 11.41 3.85
C ARG A 62 7.80 12.31 2.74
N ILE A 63 7.85 11.85 1.49
CA ILE A 63 7.34 12.62 0.34
C ILE A 63 5.80 12.63 0.37
N LEU A 64 5.16 11.49 0.69
CA LEU A 64 3.72 11.45 0.93
C LEU A 64 3.31 12.42 2.06
N ALA A 65 4.07 12.48 3.16
CA ALA A 65 3.78 13.41 4.25
C ALA A 65 3.84 14.89 3.81
N GLN A 66 4.72 15.24 2.87
CA GLN A 66 4.75 16.58 2.25
C GLN A 66 3.48 16.86 1.46
N ILE A 67 3.03 15.90 0.63
CA ILE A 67 1.78 15.99 -0.14
C ILE A 67 0.56 16.11 0.79
N ILE A 68 0.54 15.31 1.86
CA ILE A 68 -0.55 15.28 2.85
C ILE A 68 -0.60 16.59 3.65
N ASN A 69 0.55 17.25 3.84
CA ASN A 69 0.69 18.58 4.43
C ASN A 69 -0.10 18.76 5.75
N GLY A 70 0.10 17.82 6.68
CA GLY A 70 -0.51 17.84 8.02
C GLY A 70 -2.01 17.53 8.07
N LYS A 71 -2.63 17.18 6.94
CA LYS A 71 -4.02 16.71 6.93
C LYS A 71 -4.11 15.29 7.50
N LYS A 72 -5.23 15.00 8.16
CA LYS A 72 -5.57 13.65 8.62
C LYS A 72 -5.83 12.74 7.43
N VAL A 73 -5.45 11.48 7.56
CA VAL A 73 -5.57 10.45 6.52
C VAL A 73 -6.44 9.30 7.00
N LEU A 74 -7.28 8.78 6.11
CA LEU A 74 -7.90 7.47 6.26
C LEU A 74 -7.21 6.49 5.30
N GLU A 75 -6.61 5.43 5.82
CA GLU A 75 -6.16 4.30 5.01
C GLU A 75 -7.26 3.24 4.98
N VAL A 76 -7.77 2.94 3.78
CA VAL A 76 -8.74 1.86 3.56
C VAL A 76 -8.06 0.65 2.95
N MET A 77 -8.51 -0.54 3.33
CA MET A 77 -7.92 -1.80 2.89
C MET A 77 -6.41 -1.84 3.20
N CYS A 78 -6.03 -1.41 4.42
CA CYS A 78 -4.63 -1.23 4.81
C CYS A 78 -3.84 -2.54 4.93
N GLY A 79 -4.48 -3.70 4.81
CA GLY A 79 -3.90 -5.00 5.06
C GLY A 79 -3.26 -5.03 6.45
N LEU A 80 -1.94 -5.27 6.48
CA LEU A 80 -1.16 -5.33 7.72
C LEU A 80 -0.73 -3.95 8.26
N GLY A 81 -1.07 -2.85 7.58
CA GLY A 81 -0.88 -1.48 8.07
C GLY A 81 0.52 -0.89 7.85
N SER A 82 1.23 -1.31 6.79
CA SER A 82 2.59 -0.83 6.50
C SER A 82 2.66 0.67 6.20
N TYR A 83 1.70 1.23 5.44
CA TYR A 83 1.59 2.68 5.24
C TYR A 83 1.24 3.41 6.53
N ALA A 84 0.19 2.99 7.26
CA ALA A 84 -0.17 3.60 8.53
C ALA A 84 1.02 3.66 9.50
N SER A 85 1.73 2.54 9.72
CA SER A 85 2.93 2.50 10.56
C SER A 85 3.97 3.55 10.11
N THR A 86 4.33 3.51 8.82
CA THR A 86 5.43 4.30 8.29
C THR A 86 5.09 5.79 8.22
N LEU A 87 3.87 6.15 7.80
CA LEU A 87 3.40 7.54 7.76
C LEU A 87 3.23 8.13 9.16
N ARG A 88 2.77 7.35 10.15
CA ARG A 88 2.74 7.78 11.56
C ARG A 88 4.15 8.05 12.07
N SER A 89 5.15 7.24 11.68
CA SER A 89 6.57 7.50 11.99
C SER A 89 7.11 8.79 11.35
N CYS A 90 6.44 9.28 10.30
CA CYS A 90 6.71 10.58 9.65
C CYS A 90 5.85 11.72 10.21
N GLY A 91 5.05 11.49 11.25
CA GLY A 91 4.23 12.52 11.90
C GLY A 91 2.84 12.74 11.29
N VAL A 92 2.37 11.83 10.42
CA VAL A 92 1.02 11.91 9.84
C VAL A 92 -0.01 11.25 10.76
N ASP A 93 -1.15 11.90 10.96
CA ASP A 93 -2.31 11.31 11.65
C ASP A 93 -3.09 10.39 10.69
N VAL A 94 -2.95 9.08 10.88
CA VAL A 94 -3.54 8.04 10.02
C VAL A 94 -4.52 7.17 10.81
N ILE A 95 -5.77 7.09 10.33
CA ILE A 95 -6.74 6.07 10.72
C ILE A 95 -6.55 4.87 9.78
N ALA A 96 -6.26 3.69 10.32
CA ALA A 96 -6.07 2.47 9.53
C ALA A 96 -7.32 1.57 9.63
N THR A 97 -7.87 1.16 8.48
CA THR A 97 -9.06 0.30 8.40
C THR A 97 -8.87 -0.83 7.40
N ASP A 98 -9.29 -2.03 7.79
CA ASP A 98 -9.33 -3.23 6.93
C ASP A 98 -10.32 -4.23 7.52
N ASP A 99 -11.03 -4.99 6.69
CA ASP A 99 -11.95 -6.05 7.16
C ASP A 99 -11.31 -7.45 7.13
N MET A 100 -10.06 -7.53 6.67
CA MET A 100 -9.22 -8.72 6.53
C MET A 100 -9.86 -9.80 5.64
N SER A 101 -10.79 -9.42 4.76
CA SER A 101 -11.50 -10.36 3.88
C SER A 101 -10.59 -11.04 2.85
N TRP A 102 -9.50 -10.39 2.45
CA TRP A 102 -8.48 -10.90 1.51
C TRP A 102 -7.80 -12.19 2.00
N ILE A 103 -7.76 -12.43 3.31
CA ILE A 103 -7.15 -13.63 3.90
C ILE A 103 -7.95 -14.88 3.58
N ASN A 104 -9.26 -14.73 3.32
CA ASN A 104 -10.14 -15.83 2.96
C ASN A 104 -10.13 -16.15 1.47
N TYR A 105 -9.52 -15.31 0.63
CA TYR A 105 -9.63 -15.41 -0.83
C TYR A 105 -8.73 -16.48 -1.45
N ASP A 106 -7.56 -16.79 -0.87
CA ASP A 106 -6.69 -17.81 -1.49
C ASP A 106 -5.58 -18.36 -0.56
N THR A 107 -5.68 -19.65 -0.22
CA THR A 107 -4.67 -20.54 0.41
C THR A 107 -4.30 -20.32 1.89
N SER A 108 -3.82 -21.39 2.54
CA SER A 108 -3.23 -21.38 3.88
C SER A 108 -2.09 -20.36 4.06
N LYS A 109 -1.51 -19.85 2.96
CA LYS A 109 -0.34 -18.97 2.98
C LYS A 109 -0.56 -17.63 3.67
N TYR A 110 -1.77 -17.09 3.60
CA TYR A 110 -2.07 -15.75 4.13
C TYR A 110 -2.65 -15.79 5.55
N GLN A 111 -3.01 -16.97 6.08
CA GLN A 111 -3.59 -17.06 7.42
C GLN A 111 -2.58 -16.62 8.49
N ASP A 112 -1.33 -17.01 8.32
CA ASP A 112 -0.25 -16.65 9.23
C ASP A 112 0.20 -15.19 9.07
N TRP A 113 -0.16 -14.50 7.98
CA TRP A 113 0.23 -13.10 7.78
C TRP A 113 -0.40 -12.17 8.84
N LYS A 114 -1.52 -12.58 9.44
CA LYS A 114 -2.15 -11.82 10.55
C LYS A 114 -1.22 -11.63 11.74
N THR A 115 -0.25 -12.52 11.94
CA THR A 115 0.66 -12.42 13.09
C THR A 115 1.75 -11.37 12.91
N HIS A 116 1.90 -10.83 11.69
CA HIS A 116 2.93 -9.86 11.33
C HIS A 116 2.35 -8.46 11.02
N ALA A 117 1.23 -8.11 11.66
CA ALA A 117 0.66 -6.76 11.56
C ALA A 117 1.67 -5.70 12.04
N TRP A 118 1.84 -4.62 11.26
CA TRP A 118 2.78 -3.54 11.57
C TRP A 118 2.27 -2.62 12.67
N ILE A 119 0.96 -2.62 12.86
CA ILE A 119 0.24 -1.87 13.88
C ILE A 119 -0.85 -2.76 14.47
N HIS A 120 -1.18 -2.54 15.74
CA HIS A 120 -2.17 -3.34 16.47
C HIS A 120 -3.54 -2.65 16.57
N ASP A 121 -3.66 -1.41 16.13
CA ASP A 121 -4.86 -0.58 16.23
C ASP A 121 -5.63 -0.47 14.90
N ILE A 122 -5.48 -1.45 13.99
CA ILE A 122 -6.27 -1.54 12.76
C ILE A 122 -7.74 -1.72 13.13
N ILE A 123 -8.59 -0.82 12.66
CA ILE A 123 -10.03 -0.88 12.92
C ILE A 123 -10.66 -1.85 11.92
N SER A 124 -11.24 -2.94 12.43
CA SER A 124 -11.98 -3.91 11.62
C SER A 124 -13.21 -3.26 10.98
N MET A 125 -13.13 -2.91 9.69
CA MET A 125 -14.18 -2.18 9.00
C MET A 125 -14.10 -2.33 7.48
N ASP A 126 -15.26 -2.47 6.83
CA ASP A 126 -15.39 -2.37 5.37
C ASP A 126 -14.94 -0.98 4.88
N ALA A 127 -14.29 -0.94 3.72
CA ALA A 127 -13.75 0.28 3.14
C ALA A 127 -14.81 1.37 2.93
N ILE A 128 -16.03 1.01 2.51
CA ILE A 128 -17.09 1.97 2.23
C ILE A 128 -17.66 2.53 3.53
N GLU A 129 -17.87 1.68 4.54
CA GLU A 129 -18.27 2.11 5.89
C GLU A 129 -17.21 3.00 6.55
N ALA A 130 -15.92 2.70 6.36
CA ALA A 130 -14.82 3.54 6.83
C ALA A 130 -14.88 4.94 6.21
N VAL A 131 -15.08 5.03 4.88
CA VAL A 131 -15.23 6.31 4.19
C VAL A 131 -16.48 7.07 4.66
N LYS A 132 -17.61 6.40 4.86
CA LYS A 132 -18.83 7.04 5.40
C LYS A 132 -18.61 7.60 6.81
N LYS A 133 -17.87 6.87 7.65
CA LYS A 133 -17.64 7.22 9.05
C LYS A 133 -16.60 8.33 9.22
N TYR A 134 -15.46 8.22 8.53
CA TYR A 134 -14.30 9.09 8.74
C TYR A 134 -14.04 10.06 7.58
N GLY A 135 -14.70 9.90 6.42
CA GLY A 135 -14.40 10.69 5.22
C GLY A 135 -14.55 12.21 5.39
N LYS A 136 -15.43 12.67 6.30
CA LYS A 136 -15.65 14.10 6.57
C LYS A 136 -14.51 14.76 7.36
N GLU A 137 -13.71 13.97 8.08
CA GLU A 137 -12.66 14.47 8.99
C GLU A 137 -11.24 14.30 8.43
N VAL A 138 -11.10 13.72 7.24
CA VAL A 138 -9.82 13.50 6.57
C VAL A 138 -9.67 14.37 5.33
N GLY A 139 -8.43 14.77 5.04
CA GLY A 139 -8.09 15.46 3.78
C GLY A 139 -7.69 14.48 2.68
N PHE A 140 -7.21 13.30 3.06
CA PHE A 140 -6.78 12.27 2.13
C PHE A 140 -7.32 10.90 2.52
N ILE A 141 -7.59 10.08 1.51
CA ILE A 141 -7.76 8.64 1.66
C ILE A 141 -6.60 7.96 0.95
N ILE A 142 -5.92 7.02 1.59
CA ILE A 142 -4.95 6.14 0.94
C ILE A 142 -5.64 4.83 0.60
N MET A 143 -5.49 4.40 -0.64
CA MET A 143 -5.94 3.10 -1.13
C MET A 143 -4.80 2.46 -1.93
N SER A 144 -4.11 1.50 -1.29
CA SER A 144 -3.00 0.77 -1.89
C SER A 144 -3.42 -0.65 -2.24
N TRP A 145 -3.09 -1.10 -3.46
CA TRP A 145 -3.33 -2.44 -3.96
C TRP A 145 -4.77 -2.97 -3.70
N PRO A 146 -5.82 -2.22 -4.11
CA PRO A 146 -7.19 -2.71 -3.95
C PRO A 146 -7.42 -3.97 -4.78
N PRO A 147 -8.36 -4.85 -4.36
CA PRO A 147 -8.57 -6.16 -4.98
C PRO A 147 -8.88 -6.06 -6.48
N GLN A 148 -8.21 -6.88 -7.29
CA GLN A 148 -8.42 -6.98 -8.72
C GLN A 148 -9.85 -7.42 -9.04
N ASN A 149 -10.42 -6.91 -10.14
CA ASN A 149 -11.75 -7.26 -10.65
C ASN A 149 -12.88 -7.02 -9.62
N SER A 150 -12.61 -6.20 -8.60
CA SER A 150 -13.55 -5.81 -7.57
C SER A 150 -13.96 -4.36 -7.75
N ASP A 151 -15.24 -4.10 -7.49
CA ASP A 151 -15.83 -2.77 -7.59
C ASP A 151 -15.60 -1.90 -6.35
N LEU A 152 -14.88 -2.42 -5.36
CA LEU A 152 -14.59 -1.74 -4.11
C LEU A 152 -13.82 -0.43 -4.34
N ALA A 153 -12.80 -0.43 -5.20
CA ALA A 153 -12.05 0.79 -5.52
C ALA A 153 -12.95 1.89 -6.12
N TYR A 154 -13.81 1.51 -7.06
CA TYR A 154 -14.81 2.40 -7.65
C TYR A 154 -15.80 2.92 -6.59
N LYS A 155 -16.32 2.05 -5.73
CA LYS A 155 -17.24 2.42 -4.65
C LYS A 155 -16.59 3.35 -3.62
N VAL A 156 -15.32 3.13 -3.26
CA VAL A 156 -14.54 4.01 -2.38
C VAL A 156 -14.48 5.41 -2.98
N LEU A 157 -14.08 5.51 -4.26
CA LEU A 157 -14.01 6.77 -5.00
C LEU A 157 -15.36 7.51 -5.00
N GLN A 158 -16.45 6.81 -5.38
CA GLN A 158 -17.79 7.43 -5.39
C GLN A 158 -18.26 7.86 -4.01
N THR A 159 -17.95 7.07 -2.98
CA THR A 159 -18.36 7.38 -1.60
C THR A 159 -17.56 8.55 -1.07
N MET A 160 -16.25 8.62 -1.33
CA MET A 160 -15.41 9.76 -0.99
C MET A 160 -15.98 11.04 -1.59
N ARG A 161 -16.24 11.07 -2.91
CA ARG A 161 -16.81 12.24 -3.60
C ARG A 161 -18.12 12.73 -2.98
N LYS A 162 -18.97 11.81 -2.53
CA LYS A 162 -20.26 12.14 -1.87
C LYS A 162 -20.09 12.64 -0.44
N VAL A 163 -19.19 12.03 0.32
CA VAL A 163 -19.00 12.32 1.75
C VAL A 163 -18.18 13.57 1.96
N ASN A 164 -17.12 13.74 1.16
CA ASN A 164 -16.20 14.86 1.22
C ASN A 164 -15.63 15.14 -0.19
N PRO A 165 -16.28 16.03 -0.98
CA PRO A 165 -15.82 16.41 -2.32
C PRO A 165 -14.41 17.01 -2.35
N GLU A 166 -13.94 17.56 -1.23
CA GLU A 166 -12.61 18.16 -1.09
C GLU A 166 -11.52 17.13 -0.76
N CYS A 167 -11.90 15.93 -0.31
CA CYS A 167 -10.95 14.83 -0.06
C CYS A 167 -10.25 14.39 -1.35
N ILE A 168 -9.00 13.96 -1.23
CA ILE A 168 -8.20 13.44 -2.33
C ILE A 168 -7.91 11.97 -2.07
N LEU A 169 -8.09 11.13 -3.08
CA LEU A 169 -7.72 9.72 -3.02
C LEU A 169 -6.29 9.55 -3.52
N ILE A 170 -5.39 9.10 -2.65
CA ILE A 170 -4.05 8.66 -3.01
C ILE A 170 -4.17 7.18 -3.39
N TYR A 171 -4.09 6.91 -4.70
CA TYR A 171 -4.10 5.56 -5.24
C TYR A 171 -2.68 5.06 -5.49
N ILE A 172 -2.39 3.85 -5.02
CA ILE A 172 -1.11 3.18 -5.22
C ILE A 172 -1.39 1.76 -5.70
N GLY A 173 -1.12 1.50 -6.98
CA GLY A 173 -1.39 0.21 -7.60
C GLY A 173 -1.13 0.26 -9.09
N GLU A 174 -1.64 -0.69 -9.84
CA GLU A 174 -1.41 -0.74 -11.28
C GLU A 174 -2.38 0.13 -12.07
N LYS A 175 -2.07 0.31 -13.36
CA LYS A 175 -2.95 0.95 -14.34
C LYS A 175 -4.05 0.00 -14.80
N LYS A 176 -5.01 0.54 -15.57
CA LYS A 176 -6.10 -0.24 -16.20
C LYS A 176 -5.56 -1.48 -16.94
N GLY A 177 -6.21 -2.61 -16.70
CA GLY A 177 -5.80 -3.93 -17.21
C GLY A 177 -4.72 -4.64 -16.38
N GLY A 178 -4.30 -4.06 -15.25
CA GLY A 178 -3.38 -4.65 -14.29
C GLY A 178 -4.06 -5.51 -13.21
N CYS A 179 -3.34 -5.72 -12.11
CA CYS A 179 -3.73 -6.56 -10.97
C CYS A 179 -4.46 -5.83 -9.84
N THR A 180 -4.99 -4.62 -10.08
CA THR A 180 -5.68 -3.82 -9.05
C THR A 180 -6.95 -3.18 -9.60
N ALA A 181 -7.97 -3.06 -8.74
CA ALA A 181 -9.27 -2.45 -9.05
C ALA A 181 -10.00 -3.08 -10.26
N ASP A 182 -11.11 -2.47 -10.69
CA ASP A 182 -11.86 -2.83 -11.89
C ASP A 182 -11.84 -1.69 -12.92
N ASP A 183 -12.26 -1.99 -14.15
CA ASP A 183 -12.27 -1.02 -15.25
C ASP A 183 -13.10 0.24 -14.95
N ARG A 184 -14.17 0.11 -14.16
CA ARG A 184 -15.01 1.27 -13.78
C ARG A 184 -14.25 2.27 -12.93
N PHE A 185 -13.39 1.82 -12.02
CA PHE A 185 -12.51 2.73 -11.28
C PHE A 185 -11.60 3.51 -12.23
N PHE A 186 -10.97 2.83 -13.18
CA PHE A 186 -10.03 3.46 -14.12
C PHE A 186 -10.69 4.39 -15.13
N ASP A 187 -11.94 4.10 -15.52
CA ASP A 187 -12.69 4.92 -16.48
C ASP A 187 -13.27 6.19 -15.86
N ASP A 188 -13.35 6.27 -14.53
CA ASP A 188 -14.12 7.31 -13.84
C ASP A 188 -13.29 8.26 -12.96
N TYR A 189 -12.07 7.90 -12.56
CA TYR A 189 -11.23 8.81 -11.77
C TYR A 189 -10.86 10.06 -12.57
N ILE A 190 -10.64 11.17 -11.85
CA ILE A 190 -10.01 12.36 -12.41
C ILE A 190 -8.61 12.48 -11.81
N ASP A 191 -7.59 12.37 -12.66
CA ASP A 191 -6.20 12.50 -12.21
C ASP A 191 -5.82 13.97 -12.02
N ILE A 192 -5.60 14.37 -10.77
CA ILE A 192 -5.17 15.73 -10.39
C ILE A 192 -3.70 15.77 -9.97
N SER A 193 -2.96 14.68 -10.24
CA SER A 193 -1.55 14.50 -9.97
C SER A 193 -0.65 15.68 -10.35
N SER A 194 -0.93 16.36 -11.47
CA SER A 194 -0.16 17.51 -11.96
C SER A 194 -0.18 18.71 -11.02
N ASN A 195 -1.10 18.75 -10.06
CA ASN A 195 -1.23 19.84 -9.10
C ASN A 195 -0.25 19.72 -7.92
N PHE A 196 0.50 18.60 -7.84
CA PHE A 196 1.40 18.28 -6.74
C PHE A 196 2.84 18.19 -7.26
N ALA A 197 3.67 19.16 -6.92
CA ALA A 197 5.05 19.23 -7.41
C ALA A 197 5.90 18.05 -6.92
N GLU A 198 5.60 17.56 -5.71
CA GLU A 198 6.29 16.46 -5.03
C GLU A 198 6.03 15.10 -5.70
N LEU A 199 4.99 14.99 -6.55
CA LEU A 199 4.60 13.71 -7.12
C LEU A 199 5.69 13.09 -8.01
N GLN A 200 6.47 13.91 -8.72
CA GLN A 200 7.55 13.38 -9.54
C GLN A 200 8.64 12.73 -8.69
N ASP A 201 8.91 13.29 -7.51
CA ASP A 201 9.87 12.73 -6.57
C ASP A 201 9.30 11.53 -5.84
N LEU A 202 7.99 11.52 -5.58
CA LEU A 202 7.28 10.34 -5.09
C LEU A 202 7.47 9.17 -6.05
N LYS A 203 7.17 9.35 -7.33
CA LYS A 203 7.32 8.28 -8.36
C LYS A 203 8.76 7.75 -8.45
N LYS A 204 9.77 8.61 -8.28
CA LYS A 204 11.19 8.19 -8.25
C LYS A 204 11.61 7.48 -6.97
N SER A 205 10.82 7.59 -5.90
CA SER A 205 11.09 6.95 -4.62
C SER A 205 10.53 5.53 -4.50
N TYR A 206 9.63 5.12 -5.40
CA TYR A 206 9.13 3.76 -5.45
C TYR A 206 10.07 2.86 -6.23
N HIS A 207 10.26 1.65 -5.70
CA HIS A 207 10.94 0.59 -6.41
C HIS A 207 9.93 -0.29 -7.12
N ASN A 208 10.29 -0.75 -8.33
CA ASN A 208 9.52 -1.74 -9.08
C ASN A 208 10.37 -3.00 -9.24
N TRP A 209 9.80 -4.16 -8.97
CA TRP A 209 10.46 -5.44 -9.22
C TRP A 209 10.59 -5.64 -10.73
N LYS A 210 11.82 -5.53 -11.26
CA LYS A 210 12.13 -5.46 -12.70
C LYS A 210 11.49 -6.58 -13.54
N ASN A 211 11.23 -7.72 -12.93
CA ASN A 211 10.78 -8.94 -13.61
C ASN A 211 9.30 -9.26 -13.45
N ASN A 212 8.53 -8.44 -12.74
CA ASN A 212 7.15 -8.76 -12.43
C ASN A 212 6.12 -8.02 -13.30
N GLN A 213 6.55 -7.15 -14.24
CA GLN A 213 5.66 -6.29 -15.07
C GLN A 213 4.70 -5.37 -14.27
N TYR A 214 4.67 -5.49 -12.94
CA TYR A 214 3.89 -4.66 -12.03
C TYR A 214 4.62 -3.36 -11.78
N PHE A 215 3.92 -2.26 -12.05
CA PHE A 215 4.41 -0.91 -11.82
C PHE A 215 3.43 -0.21 -10.89
N ASP A 216 3.86 0.01 -9.65
CA ASP A 216 3.10 0.81 -8.70
C ASP A 216 3.04 2.23 -9.26
N THR A 217 1.85 2.61 -9.72
CA THR A 217 1.54 3.97 -10.12
C THR A 217 1.01 4.70 -8.90
N GLN A 218 1.56 5.88 -8.62
CA GLN A 218 1.06 6.79 -7.59
C GLN A 218 0.25 7.89 -8.26
N LEU A 219 -1.04 7.97 -7.92
CA LEU A 219 -1.97 8.98 -8.45
C LEU A 219 -2.65 9.71 -7.30
N LEU A 220 -2.90 11.01 -7.51
CA LEU A 220 -3.81 11.80 -6.69
C LEU A 220 -5.09 12.00 -7.47
N LEU A 221 -6.18 11.43 -6.95
CA LEU A 221 -7.42 11.28 -7.68
C LEU A 221 -8.55 12.08 -7.03
N LYS A 222 -9.36 12.66 -7.89
CA LYS A 222 -10.70 13.13 -7.56
C LYS A 222 -11.73 12.16 -8.05
#